data_AF-A0AA91TTX9-F1
#
_entry.id   AF-A0AA91TTX9-F1
#
_cell.length_a   1.000
_cell.length_b   1.000
_cell.length_c   1.000
_cell.angle_alpha   90.00
_cell.angle_beta   90.00
_cell.angle_gamma   90.00
#
_symmetry.space_group_name_H-M   'P 1'
#
loop_
_entity.id
_entity.type
_entity.pdbx_description
1 polymer ?
#
loop_
_entity_poly.entity_id
_entity_poly.type
_entity_poly.pdbx_seq_one_letter_code
_entity_poly.pdbx_strand_id
1 'polypeptide(L)'
;MFKYNKLYIILSSIFMILCIAPYLSLVFFFDNPVVYQIVTLNIDPSISLIMTLFYGILGLIFALLSKGNSRILLLIFNVISLLVAAFIILLSMGFKTP
;
A
#
# COMPACT_ATOMS: atom_id res chain seq x y z
N MET A 1 13.09 -23.55 -13.67
CA MET A 1 13.13 -22.07 -13.54
C MET A 1 11.79 -21.47 -13.02
N PHE A 2 11.07 -22.14 -12.10
CA PHE A 2 9.74 -21.72 -11.61
C PHE A 2 9.67 -21.45 -10.09
N LYS A 3 10.76 -21.67 -9.35
CA LYS A 3 10.75 -21.75 -7.88
C LYS A 3 10.37 -20.43 -7.19
N TYR A 4 10.67 -19.29 -7.82
CA TYR A 4 10.45 -17.96 -7.22
C TYR A 4 9.13 -17.29 -7.61
N ASN A 5 8.37 -17.87 -8.54
CA ASN A 5 7.15 -17.23 -9.03
C ASN A 5 6.09 -17.06 -7.94
N LYS A 6 5.88 -18.11 -7.13
CA LYS A 6 4.97 -18.07 -5.97
C LYS A 6 5.44 -17.06 -4.92
N LEU A 7 6.75 -16.94 -4.73
CA LEU A 7 7.33 -15.98 -3.79
C LEU A 7 7.06 -14.53 -4.22
N TYR A 8 7.23 -14.20 -5.51
CA TYR A 8 6.93 -12.86 -6.02
C TYR A 8 5.45 -12.49 -5.90
N ILE A 9 4.55 -13.45 -6.15
CA ILE A 9 3.12 -13.25 -5.95
C ILE A 9 2.79 -12.94 -4.48
N ILE A 10 3.35 -13.72 -3.56
CA ILE A 10 3.14 -13.53 -2.12
C ILE A 10 3.70 -12.18 -1.67
N LEU A 11 4.95 -11.86 -2.05
CA LEU A 11 5.59 -10.59 -1.70
C LEU A 11 4.80 -9.40 -2.26
N SER A 12 4.39 -9.45 -3.53
CA SER A 12 3.57 -8.40 -4.13
C SER A 12 2.26 -8.19 -3.37
N SER A 13 1.60 -9.28 -2.96
CA SER A 13 0.36 -9.22 -2.18
C SER A 13 0.57 -8.59 -0.80
N ILE A 14 1.67 -8.94 -0.12
CA ILE A 14 2.02 -8.36 1.19
C ILE A 14 2.24 -6.85 1.05
N PHE A 15 3.04 -6.42 0.07
CA PHE A 15 3.34 -5.01 -0.13
C PHE A 15 2.12 -4.21 -0.58
N MET A 16 1.21 -4.81 -1.34
CA MET A 16 -0.09 -4.21 -1.66
C MET A 16 -0.96 -3.99 -0.42
N ILE A 17 -1.01 -4.95 0.51
CA ILE A 17 -1.74 -4.80 1.78
C ILE A 17 -1.11 -3.69 2.61
N LEU A 18 0.22 -3.66 2.73
CA LEU A 18 0.94 -2.60 3.44
C LEU A 18 0.73 -1.22 2.80
N CYS A 19 0.50 -1.15 1.48
CA CYS A 19 0.18 0.08 0.76
C CYS A 19 -1.24 0.61 1.10
N ILE A 20 -2.18 -0.24 1.51
CA ILE A 20 -3.56 0.20 1.76
C ILE A 20 -3.92 0.21 3.26
N ALA A 21 -3.27 -0.63 4.07
CA ALA A 21 -3.59 -0.80 5.49
C ALA A 21 -3.62 0.51 6.31
N PRO A 22 -2.66 1.46 6.15
CA PRO A 22 -2.73 2.75 6.83
C PRO A 22 -4.01 3.52 6.50
N TYR A 23 -4.46 3.48 5.26
CA TYR A 23 -5.68 4.18 4.84
C TYR A 23 -6.96 3.48 5.26
N LEU A 24 -7.00 2.14 5.26
CA LEU A 24 -8.12 1.40 5.85
C LEU A 24 -8.24 1.73 7.34
N SER A 25 -7.12 1.86 8.05
CA SER A 25 -7.14 2.24 9.46
C SER A 25 -7.71 3.65 9.66
N LEU A 26 -7.37 4.59 8.78
CA LEU A 26 -7.95 5.92 8.77
C LEU A 26 -9.46 5.86 8.52
N VAL A 27 -9.92 5.23 7.45
CA VAL A 27 -11.34 5.22 7.07
C VAL A 27 -12.24 4.50 8.09
N PHE A 28 -11.78 3.39 8.68
CA PHE A 28 -12.61 2.55 9.54
C PHE A 28 -12.43 2.78 11.04
N PHE A 29 -11.33 3.39 11.49
CA PHE A 29 -10.97 3.48 12.90
C PHE A 29 -10.61 4.90 13.37
N PHE A 30 -11.17 5.94 12.73
CA PHE A 30 -10.96 7.36 13.08
C PHE A 30 -11.02 7.67 14.60
N ASP A 31 -11.81 6.91 15.36
CA ASP A 31 -12.02 7.17 16.80
C ASP A 31 -11.00 6.48 17.72
N ASN A 32 -10.12 5.59 17.22
CA ASN A 32 -9.18 4.85 18.06
C ASN A 32 -7.71 5.23 17.77
N PRO A 33 -7.14 6.19 18.52
CA PRO A 33 -5.76 6.65 18.30
C PRO A 33 -4.72 5.54 18.49
N VAL A 34 -5.04 4.48 19.23
CA VAL A 34 -4.17 3.31 19.43
C VAL A 34 -4.03 2.52 18.12
N VAL A 35 -5.13 2.32 17.38
CA VAL A 35 -5.12 1.59 16.10
C VAL A 35 -4.32 2.38 15.06
N TYR A 36 -4.53 3.70 15.01
CA TYR A 36 -3.74 4.57 14.14
C TYR A 36 -2.24 4.48 14.45
N GLN A 37 -1.84 4.55 15.72
CA GLN A 37 -0.43 4.42 16.12
C GLN A 37 0.18 3.05 15.81
N ILE A 38 -0.56 1.95 16.00
CA ILE A 38 -0.07 0.61 15.68
C ILE A 38 0.16 0.45 14.16
N VAL A 39 -0.78 0.92 13.35
CA VAL A 39 -0.71 0.77 11.89
C VAL A 39 0.33 1.70 11.28
N THR A 40 0.47 2.91 11.82
CA THR A 40 1.50 3.87 11.40
C THR A 40 2.85 3.64 12.10
N LEU A 41 2.96 2.67 13.01
CA LEU A 41 4.13 2.45 13.86
C LEU A 41 4.59 3.70 14.62
N ASN A 42 3.65 4.60 14.94
CA ASN A 42 3.89 5.90 15.55
C ASN A 42 4.88 6.77 14.76
N ILE A 43 4.99 6.54 13.44
CA ILE A 43 5.83 7.31 12.53
C ILE A 43 5.09 8.60 12.18
N ASP A 44 5.85 9.69 12.01
CA ASP A 44 5.31 10.96 11.54
C ASP A 44 4.39 10.74 10.32
N PRO A 45 3.18 11.35 10.31
CA PRO A 45 2.20 11.11 9.26
C PRO A 45 2.76 11.39 7.86
N SER A 46 3.63 12.40 7.73
CA SER A 46 4.35 12.73 6.50
C SER A 46 5.24 11.58 6.00
N ILE A 47 5.94 10.91 6.91
CA ILE A 47 6.84 9.78 6.61
C ILE A 47 6.00 8.53 6.35
N SER A 48 4.91 8.32 7.08
CA SER A 48 3.95 7.23 6.85
C SER A 48 3.37 7.26 5.42
N LEU A 49 3.01 8.44 4.91
CA LEU A 49 2.51 8.60 3.54
C LEU A 49 3.57 8.21 2.49
N ILE A 50 4.83 8.61 2.68
CA ILE A 50 5.94 8.26 1.78
C ILE A 50 6.21 6.74 1.80
N MET A 51 6.21 6.13 2.99
CA MET A 51 6.38 4.68 3.15
C MET A 51 5.28 3.91 2.43
N THR A 52 4.06 4.43 2.44
CA THR A 52 2.92 3.80 1.81
C THR A 52 3.03 3.77 0.28
N LEU A 53 3.53 4.86 -0.33
CA LEU A 53 3.89 4.88 -1.75
C LEU A 53 5.03 3.91 -2.07
N PHE A 54 6.05 3.86 -1.20
CA PHE A 54 7.18 2.96 -1.36
C PHE A 54 6.76 1.49 -1.36
N TYR A 55 5.87 1.09 -0.44
CA TYR A 55 5.30 -0.25 -0.43
C TYR A 55 4.51 -0.56 -1.70
N GLY A 56 3.71 0.38 -2.20
CA GLY A 56 3.00 0.19 -3.46
C GLY A 56 3.93 -0.02 -4.66
N ILE A 57 5.03 0.73 -4.73
CA ILE A 57 6.05 0.57 -5.79
C ILE A 57 6.72 -0.80 -5.67
N LEU A 58 7.09 -1.24 -4.46
CA LEU A 58 7.66 -2.57 -4.23
C LEU A 58 6.69 -3.67 -4.65
N GLY A 59 5.41 -3.54 -4.29
CA GLY A 59 4.36 -4.47 -4.70
C GLY A 59 4.27 -4.61 -6.22
N LEU A 60 4.40 -3.49 -6.94
CA LEU A 60 4.36 -3.42 -8.40
C LEU A 60 5.62 -4.05 -9.03
N ILE A 61 6.80 -3.84 -8.46
CA ILE A 61 8.05 -4.49 -8.88
C ILE A 61 7.92 -6.02 -8.75
N PHE A 62 7.42 -6.51 -7.62
CA PHE A 62 7.22 -7.96 -7.44
C PHE A 62 6.13 -8.52 -8.35
N ALA A 63 5.08 -7.77 -8.63
CA ALA A 63 4.08 -8.15 -9.63
C ALA A 63 4.70 -8.27 -11.04
N LEU A 64 5.57 -7.33 -11.43
CA LEU A 64 6.29 -7.38 -12.72
C LEU A 64 7.24 -8.57 -12.83
N LEU A 65 7.89 -8.96 -11.73
CA LEU A 65 8.77 -10.13 -11.67
C LEU A 65 8.02 -11.47 -11.64
N SER A 66 6.72 -11.45 -11.32
CA SER A 66 5.87 -12.63 -11.40
C SER A 66 5.58 -13.05 -12.84
N LYS A 67 5.28 -14.33 -13.05
CA LYS A 67 4.98 -14.97 -14.33
C LYS A 67 3.66 -15.74 -14.25
N GLY A 68 2.98 -15.90 -15.37
CA GLY A 68 1.71 -16.65 -15.46
C GLY A 68 0.47 -15.77 -15.34
N ASN A 69 -0.70 -16.42 -15.38
CA ASN A 69 -1.99 -15.75 -15.57
C ASN A 69 -2.37 -14.81 -14.41
N SER A 70 -1.90 -15.08 -13.19
CA SER A 70 -2.15 -14.22 -12.03
C SER A 70 -1.42 -12.88 -12.08
N ARG A 71 -0.38 -12.74 -12.93
CA ARG A 71 0.41 -11.50 -13.05
C ARG A 71 -0.44 -10.29 -13.41
N ILE A 72 -1.29 -10.43 -14.43
CA ILE A 72 -2.09 -9.32 -14.95
C ILE A 72 -3.04 -8.81 -13.85
N LEU A 73 -3.69 -9.73 -13.15
CA LEU A 73 -4.57 -9.41 -12.03
C LEU A 73 -3.80 -8.68 -10.92
N LEU A 74 -2.62 -9.18 -10.54
CA LEU A 74 -1.75 -8.54 -9.54
C LEU A 74 -1.30 -7.14 -9.95
N LEU A 75 -0.96 -6.93 -11.22
CA LEU A 75 -0.59 -5.60 -11.71
C LEU A 75 -1.76 -4.62 -11.62
N ILE A 76 -2.95 -5.03 -12.05
CA ILE A 76 -4.17 -4.21 -11.96
C ILE A 76 -4.42 -3.81 -10.50
N PHE A 77 -4.38 -4.77 -9.56
CA PHE A 77 -4.61 -4.48 -8.16
C PHE A 77 -3.54 -3.56 -7.57
N ASN A 78 -2.26 -3.75 -7.89
CA ASN A 78 -1.20 -2.86 -7.42
C ASN A 78 -1.37 -1.43 -7.96
N VAL A 79 -1.72 -1.27 -9.24
CA VAL A 79 -1.97 0.06 -9.83
C VAL A 79 -3.16 0.75 -9.18
N ILE A 80 -4.27 0.03 -8.98
CA ILE A 80 -5.45 0.57 -8.29
C ILE A 80 -5.09 0.97 -6.86
N SER A 81 -4.36 0.12 -6.15
CA SER A 81 -3.90 0.39 -4.78
C SER A 81 -3.04 1.66 -4.72
N LEU A 82 -2.14 1.84 -5.69
CA LEU A 82 -1.27 3.01 -5.79
C LEU A 82 -2.08 4.29 -6.06
N LEU A 83 -3.09 4.21 -6.95
CA LEU A 83 -3.96 5.34 -7.26
C LEU A 83 -4.80 5.75 -6.05
N VAL A 84 -5.37 4.78 -5.33
CA VAL A 84 -6.11 5.02 -4.09
C VAL A 84 -5.20 5.66 -3.05
N ALA A 85 -3.99 5.12 -2.87
CA ALA A 85 -3.00 5.70 -1.96
C ALA A 85 -2.67 7.15 -2.33
N ALA A 86 -2.36 7.42 -3.61
CA ALA A 86 -2.05 8.76 -4.09
C ALA A 86 -3.22 9.75 -3.92
N PHE A 87 -4.45 9.31 -4.19
CA PHE A 87 -5.65 10.12 -4.00
C PHE A 87 -5.87 10.47 -2.53
N ILE A 88 -5.71 9.50 -1.63
CA ILE A 88 -5.86 9.74 -0.19
C ILE A 88 -4.75 10.65 0.34
N ILE A 89 -3.52 10.50 -0.14
CA ILE A 89 -2.42 11.44 0.15
C ILE A 89 -2.80 12.84 -0.28
N LEU A 90 -3.29 13.01 -1.52
CA LEU A 90 -3.72 14.31 -2.04
C LEU A 90 -4.82 14.94 -1.16
N LEU A 91 -5.84 14.17 -0.77
CA LEU A 91 -6.88 14.63 0.16
C LEU A 91 -6.28 15.05 1.51
N SER A 92 -5.40 14.23 2.08
CA SER A 92 -4.75 14.52 3.37
C SER A 92 -3.89 15.78 3.34
N MET A 93 -3.31 16.12 2.18
CA MET A 93 -2.57 17.37 1.97
C MET A 93 -3.51 18.56 1.73
N GLY A 94 -4.63 18.37 1.04
CA GLY A 94 -5.64 19.40 0.77
C GLY A 94 -6.41 19.88 2.00
N PHE A 95 -6.54 19.05 3.04
CA PHE A 95 -7.15 19.43 4.32
C PHE A 95 -6.19 20.15 5.30
N LYS A 96 -4.91 20.30 4.94
CA LYS A 96 -3.99 21.23 5.63
C LYS A 96 -4.15 22.64 5.05
N THR A 97 -5.33 23.23 5.21
CA THR A 97 -5.48 24.69 5.12
C THR A 97 -5.63 25.27 6.53
N PRO A 98 -4.91 26.35 6.87
CA PRO A 98 -4.99 26.99 8.18
C PRO A 98 -6.39 27.52 8.51
#